data_AF-B0BJ48-F1
#
_entry.id   AF-B0BJ48-F1
#
_cell.length_a   1.000
_cell.length_b   1.000
_cell.length_c   1.000
_cell.angle_alpha   90.00
_cell.angle_beta   90.00
_cell.angle_gamma   90.00
#
_symmetry.space_group_name_H-M   'P 1'
#
loop_
_entity.id
_entity.type
_entity.pdbx_description
1 polymer ?
#
loop_
_entity_poly.entity_id
_entity_poly.type
_entity_poly.pdbx_seq_one_letter_code
_entity_poly.pdbx_strand_id
1 'polypeptide(L)'
;MTTCSGKTYVVTLPDGTTVIEGIFTLDPSQEPKAVNWTDTCGTDRLKTFPAIYAFHDDQLIRCAADEGMERAKVFQTRVGDTPQGSSAGEPPIGLT
;
A
#
# COMPACT_ATOMS: atom_id res chain seq x y z
N MET A 1 7.37 -7.03 -8.08
CA MET A 1 6.00 -7.56 -8.18
C MET A 1 5.41 -7.63 -6.78
N THR A 2 4.15 -7.22 -6.62
CA THR A 2 3.44 -7.35 -5.33
C THR A 2 2.41 -8.45 -5.47
N THR A 3 2.47 -9.45 -4.60
CA THR A 3 1.53 -10.58 -4.59
C THR A 3 0.81 -10.58 -3.26
N CYS A 4 -0.52 -10.58 -3.29
CA CYS A 4 -1.36 -10.76 -2.10
C CYS A 4 -2.05 -12.12 -2.15
N SER A 5 -2.00 -12.86 -1.04
CA SER A 5 -2.66 -14.16 -0.91
C SER A 5 -3.40 -14.24 0.43
N GLY A 6 -4.73 -14.30 0.38
CA GLY A 6 -5.56 -14.25 1.58
C GLY A 6 -5.40 -12.92 2.34
N LYS A 7 -4.58 -12.94 3.40
CA LYS A 7 -4.30 -11.78 4.27
C LYS A 7 -2.82 -11.39 4.32
N THR A 8 -1.97 -12.05 3.53
CA THR A 8 -0.54 -11.75 3.45
C THR A 8 -0.22 -11.04 2.16
N TYR A 9 0.82 -10.22 2.18
CA TYR A 9 1.38 -9.59 1.00
C TYR A 9 2.90 -9.76 0.99
N VAL A 10 3.44 -9.93 -0.21
CA VAL A 10 4.86 -10.04 -0.46
C VAL A 10 5.21 -9.11 -1.62
N VAL A 11 6.23 -8.28 -1.43
CA VAL A 11 6.81 -7.46 -2.49
C VAL A 11 8.18 -8.03 -2.83
N THR A 12 8.31 -8.48 -4.06
CA THR A 12 9.57 -8.98 -4.62
C THR A 12 10.14 -8.01 -5.66
N LEU A 13 11.46 -7.93 -5.74
CA LEU A 13 12.18 -7.29 -6.83
C LEU A 13 12.10 -8.14 -8.11
N PRO A 14 12.43 -7.58 -9.29
CA PRO A 14 12.42 -8.32 -10.55
C PRO A 14 13.32 -9.55 -10.56
N ASP A 15 14.37 -9.57 -9.75
CA ASP A 15 15.28 -10.72 -9.58
C ASP A 15 14.72 -11.81 -8.65
N GLY A 16 13.54 -11.59 -8.05
CA GLY A 16 12.87 -12.53 -7.15
C GLY A 16 13.17 -12.30 -5.66
N THR A 17 14.08 -11.39 -5.31
CA THR A 17 14.36 -11.05 -3.91
C THR A 17 13.14 -10.42 -3.23
N THR A 18 12.68 -11.00 -2.13
CA THR A 18 11.65 -10.41 -1.26
C THR A 18 12.23 -9.23 -0.50
N VAL A 19 11.63 -8.05 -0.69
CA VAL A 19 12.03 -6.81 0.00
C VAL A 19 11.06 -6.41 1.10
N ILE A 20 9.78 -6.77 0.95
CA ILE A 20 8.74 -6.48 1.95
C ILE A 20 7.86 -7.72 2.09
N GLU A 21 7.53 -8.08 3.32
CA GLU A 21 6.56 -9.11 3.64
C GLU A 21 5.73 -8.62 4.81
N GLY A 22 4.41 -8.85 4.73
CA GLY A 22 3.53 -8.50 5.82
C GLY A 22 2.14 -9.11 5.71
N ILE A 23 1.30 -8.68 6.64
CA ILE A 23 -0.14 -8.97 6.66
C ILE A 23 -0.93 -7.69 6.42
N PHE A 24 -2.15 -7.83 5.93
CA PHE A 24 -3.08 -6.71 5.83
C PHE A 24 -4.47 -7.09 6.33
N THR A 25 -5.18 -6.09 6.84
CA THR A 25 -6.58 -6.22 7.25
C THR A 25 -7.41 -5.17 6.52
N LEU A 26 -8.42 -5.62 5.77
CA LEU A 26 -9.37 -4.76 5.09
C LEU A 26 -10.58 -4.52 5.99
N ASP A 27 -11.01 -3.26 6.06
CA ASP A 27 -12.26 -2.84 6.66
C ASP A 27 -13.12 -2.13 5.60
N PRO A 28 -14.03 -2.88 4.94
CA PRO A 28 -14.90 -2.32 3.92
C PRO A 28 -16.09 -1.53 4.50
N SER A 29 -16.21 -1.45 5.82
CA SER A 29 -17.31 -0.75 6.51
C SER A 29 -17.13 0.77 6.56
N GLN A 30 -15.92 1.24 6.28
CA GLN A 30 -15.57 2.66 6.22
C GLN A 30 -15.67 3.21 4.80
N GLU A 31 -15.97 4.51 4.68
CA GLU A 31 -15.97 5.26 3.42
C GLU A 31 -15.06 6.49 3.56
N PRO A 32 -13.92 6.56 2.85
CA PRO A 32 -13.33 5.53 1.98
C PRO A 32 -12.91 4.24 2.73
N LYS A 33 -12.90 3.11 2.02
CA LYS A 33 -12.59 1.79 2.60
C LYS A 33 -11.19 1.79 3.21
N ALA A 34 -11.06 1.21 4.39
CA ALA A 34 -9.85 1.26 5.17
C ALA A 34 -9.04 -0.03 5.06
N VAL A 35 -7.72 0.07 5.08
CA VAL A 35 -6.80 -1.07 5.18
C VAL A 35 -5.71 -0.75 6.18
N ASN A 36 -5.28 -1.77 6.92
CA ASN A 36 -4.07 -1.71 7.75
C ASN A 36 -3.05 -2.67 7.18
N TRP A 37 -1.84 -2.19 6.94
CA TRP A 37 -0.70 -3.03 6.54
C TRP A 37 0.22 -3.19 7.75
N THR A 38 0.63 -4.41 8.05
CA THR A 38 1.56 -4.69 9.13
C THR A 38 2.72 -5.49 8.57
N ASP A 39 3.93 -4.94 8.62
CA ASP A 39 5.13 -5.61 8.16
C ASP A 39 5.50 -6.76 9.10
N THR A 40 5.77 -7.94 8.54
CA THR A 40 6.25 -9.12 9.27
C THR A 40 7.75 -9.32 9.12
N CYS A 41 8.42 -8.52 8.29
CA CYS A 41 9.85 -8.55 8.05
C CYS A 41 10.45 -7.13 7.97
N GLY A 42 11.78 -7.03 7.97
CA GLY A 42 12.51 -5.77 7.82
C GLY A 42 12.59 -4.91 9.08
N THR A 43 13.07 -3.68 8.91
CA THR A 43 13.25 -2.69 9.99
C THR A 43 11.92 -2.24 10.58
N ASP A 44 10.86 -2.30 9.78
CA ASP A 44 9.51 -1.88 10.15
C ASP A 44 8.64 -3.03 10.69
N ARG A 45 9.27 -4.15 11.06
CA ARG A 45 8.57 -5.32 11.58
C ARG A 45 7.66 -4.96 12.75
N LEU A 46 6.42 -5.45 12.69
CA LEU A 46 5.30 -5.20 13.61
C LEU A 46 4.72 -3.78 13.58
N LYS A 47 5.26 -2.87 12.76
CA LYS A 47 4.65 -1.56 12.58
C LYS A 47 3.42 -1.69 11.71
N THR A 48 2.43 -0.85 12.00
CA THR A 48 1.16 -0.85 11.28
C THR A 48 0.98 0.48 10.57
N PHE A 49 0.77 0.42 9.26
CA PHE A 49 0.57 1.56 8.38
C PHE A 49 -0.91 1.63 8.00
N PRO A 50 -1.67 2.59 8.55
CA PRO A 50 -3.07 2.77 8.22
C PRO A 50 -3.19 3.42 6.83
N ALA A 51 -4.01 2.82 5.97
CA ALA A 51 -4.27 3.30 4.62
C ALA A 51 -5.77 3.29 4.32
N ILE A 52 -6.11 3.94 3.21
CA ILE A 52 -7.38 3.74 2.51
C ILE A 52 -7.13 3.01 1.21
N TYR A 53 -8.13 2.28 0.72
CA TYR A 53 -8.02 1.53 -0.52
C TYR A 53 -9.28 1.62 -1.39
N ALA A 54 -9.08 1.56 -2.70
CA ALA A 54 -10.13 1.47 -3.70
C ALA A 54 -9.71 0.47 -4.79
N PHE A 55 -10.68 -0.21 -5.37
CA PHE A 55 -10.46 -1.05 -6.54
C PHE A 55 -10.99 -0.30 -7.76
N HIS A 56 -10.13 -0.07 -8.74
CA HIS A 56 -10.49 0.44 -10.05
C HIS A 56 -10.13 -0.62 -11.07
N ASP A 57 -11.14 -1.22 -11.69
CA ASP A 57 -10.98 -2.42 -12.52
C ASP A 57 -10.26 -3.53 -11.73
N ASP A 58 -9.10 -4.00 -12.22
CA ASP A 58 -8.26 -5.01 -11.57
C ASP A 58 -7.14 -4.38 -10.72
N GLN A 59 -7.15 -3.05 -10.55
CA GLN A 59 -6.09 -2.32 -9.87
C GLN A 59 -6.49 -1.91 -8.45
N LEU A 60 -5.66 -2.29 -7.48
CA LEU A 60 -5.74 -1.82 -6.10
C LEU A 60 -5.03 -0.46 -5.97
N ILE A 61 -5.82 0.60 -5.80
CA ILE A 61 -5.33 1.92 -5.42
C ILE A 61 -5.32 1.99 -3.89
N ARG A 62 -4.21 2.47 -3.32
CA ARG A 62 -4.06 2.68 -1.89
C ARG A 62 -3.36 4.00 -1.60
N CYS A 63 -3.73 4.63 -0.49
CA CYS A 63 -3.06 5.82 0.04
C CYS A 63 -2.81 5.57 1.53
N ALA A 64 -1.53 5.35 1.86
CA ALA A 64 -1.08 5.02 3.21
C ALA A 64 -0.59 6.29 3.91
N ALA A 65 -0.93 6.41 5.19
CA ALA A 65 -0.31 7.41 6.04
C ALA A 65 1.01 6.86 6.58
N ASP A 66 1.98 7.75 6.78
CA ASP A 66 3.22 7.44 7.48
C ASP A 66 2.97 6.97 8.93
N GLU A 67 3.99 6.32 9.51
CA GLU A 67 3.93 5.82 10.88
C GLU A 67 3.52 6.92 11.87
N GLY A 68 2.49 6.65 12.67
CA GLY A 68 1.99 7.58 13.69
C GLY A 68 1.13 8.72 13.14
N MET A 69 0.93 8.81 11.82
CA MET A 69 0.02 9.80 11.23
C MET A 69 -1.42 9.29 11.15
N GLU A 70 -2.36 10.24 11.13
CA GLU A 70 -3.77 9.92 10.93
C GLU A 70 -3.99 9.30 9.55
N ARG A 71 -4.87 8.29 9.50
CA ARG A 71 -5.27 7.65 8.24
C ARG A 71 -5.76 8.69 7.24
N ALA A 72 -5.28 8.59 5.99
CA ALA A 72 -5.77 9.41 4.89
C ALA A 72 -7.29 9.32 4.77
N LYS A 73 -7.97 10.45 4.58
CA LYS A 73 -9.44 10.53 4.47
C LYS A 73 -9.93 10.66 3.04
N VAL A 74 -9.02 10.89 2.10
CA VAL A 74 -9.28 11.08 0.67
C VAL A 74 -8.13 10.51 -0.16
N PHE A 75 -8.43 9.96 -1.34
CA PHE A 75 -7.41 9.56 -2.32
C PHE A 75 -6.87 10.81 -3.01
N GLN A 76 -6.00 11.55 -2.32
CA GLN A 76 -5.41 12.75 -2.87
C GLN A 76 -3.89 12.63 -2.77
N THR A 77 -3.24 12.49 -3.92
CA THR A 77 -1.78 12.61 -4.03
C THR A 77 -1.42 14.06 -3.73
N ARG A 78 -1.02 14.35 -2.48
CA ARG A 78 -0.29 15.58 -2.21
C ARG A 78 1.09 15.44 -2.87
N VAL A 79 1.62 16.52 -3.45
CA VAL A 79 3.05 16.57 -3.79
C VAL A 79 3.84 16.30 -2.51
N GLY A 80 4.52 15.15 -2.45
CA GLY A 80 5.17 14.60 -1.25
C GLY A 80 4.60 13.27 -0.74
N ASP A 81 3.39 12.89 -1.17
CA ASP A 81 2.77 11.58 -0.91
C ASP A 81 3.30 10.58 -1.96
N THR A 82 3.75 9.39 -1.52
CA THR A 82 4.25 8.38 -2.45
C THR A 82 3.09 7.48 -2.87
N PRO A 83 2.53 7.60 -4.08
CA PRO A 83 1.53 6.65 -4.56
C PRO A 83 2.18 5.27 -4.73
N GLN A 84 2.00 4.39 -3.75
CA GLN A 84 2.35 2.98 -3.92
C GLN A 84 1.19 2.26 -4.62
N GLY A 85 1.17 2.31 -5.95
CA GLY A 85 0.34 1.44 -6.76
C GLY A 85 1.01 0.07 -6.89
N SER A 86 0.27 -1.02 -6.72
CA SER A 86 0.71 -2.34 -7.17
C SER A 86 0.63 -2.39 -8.70
N SER A 87 1.52 -1.70 -9.39
CA SER A 87 1.81 -2.02 -10.78
C SER A 87 3.33 -2.04 -10.94
N ALA A 88 3.82 -3.08 -11.60
CA ALA A 88 5.21 -3.18 -11.99
C ALA A 88 5.65 -1.86 -12.65
N GLY A 89 6.87 -1.42 -12.33
CA GLY A 89 7.32 -0.05 -12.50
C GLY A 89 6.89 0.64 -13.79
N GLU A 90 6.22 1.77 -13.62
CA GLU A 90 6.33 2.92 -14.50
C GLU A 90 6.46 4.18 -13.61
N PRO A 91 7.37 5.12 -13.96
CA PRO A 91 7.44 6.41 -13.27
C PRO A 91 6.14 7.19 -13.54
N PRO A 92 5.72 8.09 -12.64
CA PRO A 92 4.58 8.95 -12.92
C PRO A 92 4.87 9.78 -14.17
N ILE A 93 4.07 9.54 -15.19
CA ILE A 93 4.02 10.27 -16.44
C ILE A 93 3.59 11.70 -16.12
N GLY A 94 4.50 12.64 -16.37
CA GLY A 94 4.18 14.05 -16.63
C GLY A 94 3.99 14.95 -15.42
N LEU A 95 5.03 15.72 -15.10
CA LEU A 95 4.91 17.17 -15.21
C LEU A 95 6.29 17.79 -15.51
N THR A 96 6.29 18.71 -16.46
CA THR A 96 7.43 19.48 -16.96
C THR A 96 8.08 20.36 -15.91
#